data_AF-A0A2W5R2B8-F1
#
_entry.id   AF-A0A2W5R2B8-F1
#
_cell.length_a   1.000
_cell.length_b   1.000
_cell.length_c   1.000
_cell.angle_alpha   90.00
_cell.angle_beta   90.00
_cell.angle_gamma   90.00
#
_symmetry.space_group_name_H-M   'P 1'
#
loop_
_entity.id
_entity.type
_entity.pdbx_description
1 polymer ?
#
loop_
_entity_poly.entity_id
_entity_poly.type
_entity_poly.pdbx_seq_one_letter_code
_entity_poly.pdbx_strand_id
1 'polypeptide(L)'
;MAAPRFEGSFLGDVSRLPPGAVLECKICWHVYDPAEGCDYWQVPAGTPFAHLPDHWRCPRCDGARDQFMVIDTSSGTGFAAPAPVDPLPALAAETARRFEAAFREVHVGQMRGMPIVNETLDVRAIGFRPHEGRVVGVLVTPWFMNIVLIPGPEEDWSRQMVGSRTLLDFPSGAYEFIAANRPETGPYRACSLFSPMFEFTTMLQAEETARAALAALFDPALREDEDEPAAKGPEPTVGGTRRAEPSRRALIFGGAGDAGGTRP
;
A
#
# COMPACT_ATOMS: atom_id res chain seq x y z
N MET A 1 -41.00 30.38 6.18
CA MET A 1 -39.66 30.10 5.64
C MET A 1 -39.46 28.60 5.69
N ALA A 2 -39.40 27.94 4.54
CA ALA A 2 -39.26 26.48 4.47
C ALA A 2 -37.83 26.09 4.89
N ALA A 3 -37.72 25.20 5.88
CA ALA A 3 -36.45 24.65 6.33
C ALA A 3 -35.76 23.87 5.19
N PRO A 4 -34.42 23.87 5.13
CA PRO A 4 -33.68 23.13 4.12
C PRO A 4 -33.94 21.63 4.34
N ARG A 5 -34.67 21.00 3.41
CA ARG A 5 -34.85 19.55 3.41
C ARG A 5 -33.56 18.95 2.90
N PHE A 6 -33.01 17.99 3.64
CA PHE A 6 -31.83 17.22 3.29
C PHE A 6 -31.96 16.69 1.85
N GLU A 7 -31.38 17.45 0.94
CA GLU A 7 -31.60 17.40 -0.51
C GLU A 7 -31.05 16.05 -1.02
N GLY A 8 -31.86 15.29 -1.77
CA GLY A 8 -31.45 14.02 -2.35
C GLY A 8 -30.31 14.13 -3.36
N SER A 9 -29.90 13.01 -3.95
CA SER A 9 -28.70 12.92 -4.81
C SER A 9 -28.69 13.86 -6.03
N PHE A 10 -29.83 14.48 -6.38
CA PHE A 10 -29.98 15.47 -7.46
C PHE A 10 -30.37 16.87 -6.95
N LEU A 11 -30.25 17.13 -5.64
CA LEU A 11 -30.57 18.40 -4.99
C LEU A 11 -31.99 18.94 -5.27
N GLY A 12 -32.97 18.05 -5.51
CA GLY A 12 -34.35 18.43 -5.83
C GLY A 12 -34.55 18.98 -7.25
N ASP A 13 -33.49 19.12 -8.05
CA ASP A 13 -33.54 19.59 -9.43
C ASP A 13 -33.58 18.42 -10.42
N VAL A 14 -34.79 18.07 -10.86
CA VAL A 14 -35.03 16.97 -11.81
C VAL A 14 -34.46 17.26 -13.22
N SER A 15 -34.13 18.50 -13.55
CA SER A 15 -33.55 18.86 -14.85
C SER A 15 -32.10 18.37 -15.01
N ARG A 16 -31.45 18.03 -13.90
CA ARG A 16 -30.07 17.50 -13.87
C ARG A 16 -30.00 15.99 -14.10
N LEU A 17 -31.14 15.32 -14.19
CA LEU A 17 -31.21 13.87 -14.39
C LEU A 17 -31.06 13.56 -15.89
N PRO A 18 -30.11 12.69 -16.28
CA PRO A 18 -30.07 12.21 -17.65
C PRO A 18 -31.34 11.40 -17.96
N PRO A 19 -31.78 11.35 -19.24
CA PRO A 19 -33.04 10.69 -19.61
C PRO A 19 -33.14 9.21 -19.22
N GLY A 20 -32.01 8.51 -19.17
CA GLY A 20 -31.93 7.09 -18.77
C GLY A 20 -31.49 6.88 -17.32
N ALA A 21 -31.65 7.88 -16.45
CA ALA A 21 -31.29 7.71 -15.04
C ALA A 21 -32.22 6.72 -14.35
N VAL A 22 -31.65 5.74 -13.64
CA VAL A 22 -32.38 4.80 -12.78
C VAL A 22 -32.35 5.32 -11.35
N LEU A 23 -33.49 5.29 -10.66
CA LEU A 23 -33.60 5.85 -9.32
C LEU A 23 -34.21 4.87 -8.31
N GLU A 24 -33.67 4.87 -7.09
CA GLU A 24 -34.15 4.05 -5.97
C GLU A 24 -34.81 4.93 -4.89
N CYS A 25 -35.98 4.50 -4.42
CA CYS A 25 -36.68 5.14 -3.31
C CYS A 25 -35.98 4.85 -1.96
N LYS A 26 -35.58 5.88 -1.23
CA LYS A 26 -34.94 5.77 0.09
C LYS A 26 -35.81 5.15 1.19
N ILE A 27 -37.14 5.15 1.00
CA ILE A 27 -38.10 4.68 2.01
C ILE A 27 -38.30 3.17 1.93
N CYS A 28 -38.42 2.63 0.72
CA CYS A 28 -38.83 1.24 0.50
C CYS A 28 -37.96 0.47 -0.50
N TRP A 29 -36.89 1.11 -0.99
CA TRP A 29 -35.94 0.54 -1.95
C TRP A 29 -36.56 0.13 -3.29
N HIS A 30 -37.71 0.69 -3.66
CA HIS A 30 -38.28 0.50 -4.99
C HIS A 30 -37.46 1.25 -6.04
N VAL A 31 -37.13 0.56 -7.13
CA VAL A 31 -36.40 1.11 -8.27
C VAL A 31 -37.37 1.55 -9.36
N TYR A 32 -37.24 2.79 -9.82
CA TYR A 32 -37.83 3.29 -11.05
C TYR A 32 -36.78 3.25 -12.16
N ASP A 33 -37.01 2.40 -13.17
CA ASP A 33 -36.23 2.35 -14.39
C ASP A 33 -37.03 2.98 -15.54
N PRO A 34 -36.52 4.07 -16.18
CA PRO A 34 -37.14 4.63 -17.37
C PRO A 34 -37.40 3.61 -18.47
N ALA A 35 -36.56 2.58 -18.63
CA ALA A 35 -36.72 1.55 -19.65
C ALA A 35 -37.96 0.67 -19.39
N GLU A 36 -38.38 0.51 -18.14
CA GLU A 36 -39.56 -0.28 -17.77
C GLU A 36 -40.81 0.61 -17.61
N GLY A 37 -40.65 1.85 -17.14
CA GLY A 37 -41.76 2.72 -16.81
C GLY A 37 -42.40 2.38 -15.46
N CYS A 38 -43.72 2.53 -15.33
CA CYS A 38 -44.44 2.21 -14.09
C CYS A 38 -45.89 1.82 -14.37
N ASP A 39 -46.18 0.51 -14.35
CA ASP A 39 -47.52 -0.03 -14.60
C ASP A 39 -48.60 0.53 -13.66
N TYR A 40 -48.28 0.68 -12.36
CA TYR A 40 -49.22 1.19 -11.36
C TYR A 40 -49.71 2.60 -11.69
N TRP A 41 -48.81 3.47 -12.16
CA TRP A 41 -49.15 4.82 -12.62
C TRP A 41 -49.42 4.91 -14.12
N GLN A 42 -49.45 3.76 -14.81
CA GLN A 42 -49.60 3.66 -16.26
C GLN A 42 -48.58 4.52 -17.03
N VAL A 43 -47.37 4.65 -16.50
CA VAL A 43 -46.26 5.35 -17.15
C VAL A 43 -45.60 4.39 -18.14
N PRO A 44 -45.56 4.73 -19.44
CA PRO A 44 -45.00 3.83 -20.44
C PRO A 44 -43.48 3.69 -20.29
N ALA A 45 -42.97 2.54 -20.74
CA ALA A 45 -41.55 2.31 -20.95
C ALA A 45 -40.93 3.41 -21.84
N GLY A 46 -39.69 3.77 -21.51
CA GLY A 46 -38.94 4.87 -22.11
C GLY A 46 -39.21 6.26 -21.50
N THR A 47 -40.01 6.37 -20.44
CA THR A 47 -40.30 7.68 -19.81
C THR A 47 -39.19 8.05 -18.81
N PRO A 48 -38.48 9.18 -18.99
CA PRO A 48 -37.50 9.65 -18.00
C PRO A 48 -38.14 10.05 -16.67
N PHE A 49 -37.43 9.86 -15.57
CA PHE A 49 -37.89 10.31 -14.24
C PHE A 49 -38.16 11.83 -14.19
N ALA A 50 -37.42 12.62 -14.98
CA ALA A 50 -37.62 14.07 -15.10
C ALA A 50 -38.98 14.43 -15.75
N HIS A 51 -39.51 13.57 -16.60
CA HIS A 51 -40.78 13.76 -17.30
C HIS A 51 -41.99 13.18 -16.56
N LEU A 52 -41.77 12.57 -15.38
CA LEU A 52 -42.87 12.17 -14.51
C LEU A 52 -43.64 13.40 -14.02
N PRO A 53 -44.98 13.31 -13.85
CA PRO A 53 -45.77 14.40 -13.28
C PRO A 53 -45.32 14.79 -11.87
N ASP A 54 -45.52 16.05 -11.48
CA ASP A 54 -45.15 16.55 -10.13
C ASP A 54 -45.89 15.84 -8.99
N HIS A 55 -47.10 15.33 -9.28
CA HIS A 55 -47.91 14.59 -8.33
C HIS A 55 -47.58 13.09 -8.30
N TRP A 56 -46.66 12.59 -9.14
CA TRP A 56 -46.26 11.19 -9.12
C TRP A 56 -45.65 10.82 -7.76
N ARG A 57 -45.94 9.61 -7.29
CA ARG A 57 -45.46 9.05 -6.01
C ARG A 57 -44.95 7.64 -6.21
N CYS A 58 -44.07 7.19 -5.33
CA CYS A 58 -43.58 5.82 -5.33
C CYS A 58 -44.76 4.83 -5.26
N PRO A 59 -44.93 3.90 -6.22
CA PRO A 59 -46.07 2.96 -6.25
C PRO A 59 -46.06 1.96 -5.09
N ARG A 60 -44.97 1.89 -4.32
CA ARG A 60 -44.79 0.93 -3.21
C ARG A 60 -45.03 1.53 -1.83
N CYS A 61 -44.71 2.81 -1.63
CA CYS A 61 -44.74 3.44 -0.29
C CYS A 61 -45.36 4.84 -0.28
N ASP A 62 -45.86 5.33 -1.41
CA ASP A 62 -46.42 6.68 -1.58
C ASP A 62 -45.42 7.82 -1.31
N GLY A 63 -44.12 7.52 -1.25
CA GLY A 63 -43.05 8.51 -1.12
C GLY A 63 -43.00 9.49 -2.29
N ALA A 64 -42.70 10.76 -2.01
CA ALA A 64 -42.53 11.79 -3.02
C ALA A 64 -41.28 11.58 -3.90
N ARG A 65 -41.24 12.24 -5.07
CA ARG A 65 -40.12 12.16 -6.03
C ARG A 65 -38.77 12.57 -5.43
N ASP A 66 -38.76 13.47 -4.46
CA ASP A 66 -37.55 13.92 -3.75
C ASP A 66 -36.95 12.85 -2.81
N GLN A 67 -37.69 11.77 -2.55
CA GLN A 67 -37.23 10.62 -1.77
C GLN A 67 -36.44 9.61 -2.60
N PHE A 68 -36.20 9.88 -3.87
CA PHE A 68 -35.43 9.01 -4.74
C PHE A 68 -33.94 9.40 -4.80
N MET A 69 -33.08 8.40 -4.97
CA MET A 69 -31.65 8.55 -5.21
C MET A 69 -31.30 7.99 -6.57
N VAL A 70 -30.37 8.64 -7.26
CA VAL A 70 -29.87 8.15 -8.53
C VAL A 70 -28.93 6.98 -8.28
N ILE A 71 -29.21 5.82 -8.89
CA ILE A 71 -28.36 4.62 -8.80
C ILE A 71 -27.57 4.37 -10.09
N ASP A 72 -28.10 4.82 -11.24
CA ASP A 72 -27.44 4.70 -12.54
C ASP A 72 -27.74 5.93 -13.41
N THR A 73 -26.76 6.43 -14.15
CA THR A 73 -26.92 7.53 -15.11
C THR A 73 -26.30 7.16 -16.46
N SER A 74 -27.13 6.53 -17.29
CA SER A 74 -27.00 6.38 -18.74
C SER A 74 -26.29 5.10 -19.22
N SER A 75 -27.10 4.28 -19.91
CA SER A 75 -26.77 3.59 -21.17
C SER A 75 -25.48 2.77 -21.18
N GLY A 76 -25.65 1.48 -20.86
CA GLY A 76 -24.91 0.42 -21.55
C GLY A 76 -23.73 -0.18 -20.81
N THR A 77 -23.91 -0.66 -19.59
CA THR A 77 -23.42 -1.96 -19.11
C THR A 77 -24.03 -2.19 -17.73
N GLY A 78 -24.96 -3.14 -17.62
CA GLY A 78 -25.44 -3.60 -16.31
C GLY A 78 -24.26 -3.96 -15.44
N PHE A 79 -24.33 -3.67 -14.13
CA PHE A 79 -23.30 -3.93 -13.11
C PHE A 79 -21.98 -4.38 -13.73
N ALA A 80 -21.19 -3.42 -14.22
CA ALA A 80 -19.78 -3.70 -14.38
C ALA A 80 -19.33 -4.13 -12.99
N ALA A 81 -19.07 -5.44 -12.82
CA ALA A 81 -18.34 -5.95 -11.69
C ALA A 81 -17.21 -4.95 -11.43
N PRO A 82 -16.98 -4.54 -10.17
CA PRO A 82 -16.01 -3.48 -9.87
C PRO A 82 -14.78 -3.75 -10.72
N ALA A 83 -14.44 -2.80 -11.60
CA ALA A 83 -13.30 -2.92 -12.50
C ALA A 83 -12.16 -3.54 -11.70
N PRO A 84 -11.51 -4.62 -12.16
CA PRO A 84 -10.67 -5.47 -11.33
C PRO A 84 -9.79 -4.57 -10.47
N VAL A 85 -10.16 -4.46 -9.19
CA VAL A 85 -9.46 -3.60 -8.26
C VAL A 85 -8.07 -4.18 -8.22
N ASP A 86 -7.07 -3.39 -8.63
CA ASP A 86 -5.68 -3.82 -8.52
C ASP A 86 -5.52 -4.39 -7.09
N PRO A 87 -5.23 -5.69 -6.93
CA PRO A 87 -5.19 -6.31 -5.62
C PRO A 87 -3.98 -5.82 -4.83
N LEU A 88 -3.00 -5.18 -5.48
CA LEU A 88 -1.71 -4.84 -4.87
C LEU A 88 -1.80 -3.80 -3.75
N PRO A 89 -2.56 -2.69 -3.85
CA PRO A 89 -2.75 -1.77 -2.73
C PRO A 89 -3.37 -2.43 -1.49
N ALA A 90 -4.39 -3.28 -1.69
CA ALA A 90 -5.02 -4.01 -0.59
C ALA A 90 -4.06 -5.03 0.03
N LEU A 91 -3.31 -5.76 -0.82
CA LEU A 91 -2.27 -6.68 -0.40
C LEU A 91 -1.15 -5.95 0.37
N ALA A 92 -0.76 -4.74 -0.05
CA ALA A 92 0.26 -3.96 0.63
C ALA A 92 -0.17 -3.56 2.05
N ALA A 93 -1.40 -3.06 2.20
CA ALA A 93 -1.94 -2.70 3.51
C ALA A 93 -2.09 -3.91 4.44
N GLU A 94 -2.56 -5.05 3.91
CA GLU A 94 -2.67 -6.29 4.69
C GLU A 94 -1.30 -6.85 5.08
N THR A 95 -0.35 -6.84 4.14
CA THR A 95 1.01 -7.29 4.40
C THR A 95 1.69 -6.46 5.48
N ALA A 96 1.52 -5.13 5.47
CA ALA A 96 2.05 -4.26 6.52
C ALA A 96 1.53 -4.67 7.90
N ARG A 97 0.21 -4.87 8.06
CA ARG A 97 -0.41 -5.32 9.31
C ARG A 97 0.14 -6.67 9.77
N ARG A 98 0.23 -7.63 8.86
CA ARG A 98 0.73 -8.98 9.13
C ARG A 98 2.19 -8.99 9.58
N PHE A 99 3.04 -8.18 8.93
CA PHE A 99 4.44 -8.04 9.32
C PHE A 99 4.57 -7.40 10.69
N GLU A 100 3.83 -6.32 10.99
CA GLU A 100 3.86 -5.72 12.32
C GLU A 100 3.43 -6.72 13.40
N ALA A 101 2.33 -7.43 13.21
CA ALA A 101 1.84 -8.41 14.16
C ALA A 101 2.88 -9.52 14.40
N ALA A 102 3.37 -10.14 13.33
CA ALA A 102 4.34 -11.24 13.42
C ALA A 102 5.64 -10.83 14.12
N PHE A 103 6.19 -9.65 13.80
CA PHE A 103 7.44 -9.21 14.41
C PHE A 103 7.25 -8.66 15.83
N ARG A 104 6.07 -8.14 16.19
CA ARG A 104 5.74 -7.83 17.60
C ARG A 104 5.68 -9.10 18.44
N GLU A 105 5.12 -10.18 17.92
CA GLU A 105 5.13 -11.48 18.61
C GLU A 105 6.54 -12.01 18.80
N VAL A 106 7.41 -11.92 17.78
CA VAL A 106 8.84 -12.26 17.90
C VAL A 106 9.54 -11.39 18.93
N HIS A 107 9.22 -10.09 18.97
CA HIS A 107 9.78 -9.18 19.95
C HIS A 107 9.45 -9.64 21.38
N VAL A 108 8.17 -9.87 21.67
CA VAL A 108 7.69 -10.25 23.01
C VAL A 108 8.14 -11.65 23.41
N GLY A 109 8.08 -12.61 22.49
CA GLY A 109 8.25 -14.03 22.79
C GLY A 109 9.68 -14.55 22.72
N GLN A 110 10.54 -13.95 21.89
CA GLN A 110 11.88 -14.48 21.60
C GLN A 110 13.00 -13.46 21.82
N MET A 111 12.81 -12.22 21.39
CA MET A 111 13.89 -11.23 21.35
C MET A 111 14.02 -10.42 22.64
N ARG A 112 12.96 -10.32 23.45
CA ARG A 112 12.96 -9.51 24.67
C ARG A 112 14.12 -9.85 25.60
N GLY A 113 14.87 -8.84 26.03
CA GLY A 113 16.05 -9.02 26.89
C GLY A 113 17.30 -9.51 26.17
N MET A 114 17.28 -9.66 24.84
CA MET A 114 18.49 -9.96 24.07
C MET A 114 19.38 -8.74 23.93
N PRO A 115 20.73 -8.89 24.00
CA PRO A 115 21.66 -7.76 23.96
C PRO A 115 21.62 -6.89 22.71
N ILE A 116 20.94 -7.34 21.65
CA ILE A 116 20.80 -6.63 20.37
C ILE A 116 19.50 -5.81 20.27
N VAL A 117 18.62 -5.90 21.27
CA VAL A 117 17.32 -5.24 21.28
C VAL A 117 17.42 -3.84 21.85
N ASN A 118 16.95 -2.86 21.09
CA ASN A 118 16.75 -1.50 21.55
C ASN A 118 15.35 -1.33 22.14
N GLU A 119 15.24 -1.37 23.46
CA GLU A 119 13.97 -1.29 24.22
C GLU A 119 13.23 0.06 24.05
N THR A 120 13.84 1.08 23.43
CA THR A 120 13.16 2.35 23.11
C THR A 120 12.34 2.29 21.83
N LEU A 121 12.53 1.22 21.05
CA LEU A 121 11.88 1.03 19.76
C LEU A 121 10.78 -0.04 19.83
N ASP A 122 9.90 0.01 18.84
CA ASP A 122 8.84 -0.95 18.59
C ASP A 122 8.90 -1.39 17.13
N VAL A 123 8.05 -2.33 16.74
CA VAL A 123 7.94 -2.82 15.38
C VAL A 123 6.99 -1.93 14.57
N ARG A 124 7.43 -1.49 13.39
CA ARG A 124 6.62 -0.69 12.44
C ARG A 124 6.87 -1.10 10.99
N ALA A 125 5.80 -1.14 10.21
CA ALA A 125 5.82 -1.33 8.76
C ALA A 125 5.63 0.03 8.07
N ILE A 126 6.66 0.50 7.37
CA ILE A 126 6.72 1.84 6.81
C ILE A 126 6.64 1.80 5.29
N GLY A 127 5.69 2.55 4.74
CA GLY A 127 5.62 2.85 3.30
C GLY A 127 5.34 1.66 2.39
N PHE A 128 4.66 0.62 2.88
CA PHE A 128 4.30 -0.55 2.07
C PHE A 128 3.44 -0.13 0.88
N ARG A 129 3.94 -0.39 -0.33
CA ARG A 129 3.31 0.03 -1.59
C ARG A 129 3.56 -0.97 -2.73
N PRO A 130 2.68 -0.99 -3.74
CA PRO A 130 2.92 -1.74 -4.97
C PRO A 130 4.18 -1.28 -5.70
N HIS A 131 4.94 -2.22 -6.26
CA HIS A 131 6.07 -1.96 -7.14
C HIS A 131 6.31 -3.19 -8.04
N GLU A 132 6.23 -3.02 -9.36
CA GLU A 132 6.49 -4.09 -10.36
C GLU A 132 5.74 -5.40 -10.09
N GLY A 133 4.44 -5.30 -9.80
CA GLY A 133 3.62 -6.49 -9.48
C GLY A 133 3.88 -7.08 -8.10
N ARG A 134 4.78 -6.51 -7.30
CA ARG A 134 5.14 -6.91 -5.93
C ARG A 134 4.73 -5.85 -4.92
N VAL A 135 4.96 -6.12 -3.64
CA VAL A 135 4.85 -5.12 -2.57
C VAL A 135 6.23 -4.88 -1.97
N VAL A 136 6.59 -3.61 -1.81
CA VAL A 136 7.84 -3.17 -1.18
C VAL A 136 7.55 -2.24 -0.01
N GLY A 137 8.34 -2.31 1.05
CA GLY A 137 8.27 -1.41 2.20
C GLY A 137 9.50 -1.54 3.09
N VAL A 138 9.53 -0.81 4.19
CA VAL A 138 10.60 -0.93 5.20
C VAL A 138 10.00 -1.47 6.49
N LEU A 139 10.59 -2.54 7.02
CA LEU A 139 10.29 -3.07 8.34
C LEU A 139 11.32 -2.53 9.33
N VAL A 140 10.83 -1.78 10.31
CA VAL A 140 11.60 -1.34 11.48
C VAL A 140 11.29 -2.29 12.63
N THR A 141 12.33 -2.83 13.26
CA THR A 141 12.23 -3.60 14.50
C THR A 141 13.23 -3.05 15.53
N PRO A 142 13.13 -3.43 16.80
CA PRO A 142 14.12 -3.07 17.81
C PRO A 142 15.54 -3.60 17.59
N TRP A 143 15.78 -4.53 16.64
CA TRP A 143 17.09 -5.15 16.42
C TRP A 143 17.60 -5.07 14.97
N PHE A 144 16.73 -4.74 14.00
CA PHE A 144 17.12 -4.40 12.63
C PHE A 144 16.14 -3.44 11.95
N MET A 145 16.60 -2.82 10.86
CA MET A 145 15.78 -2.15 9.85
C MET A 145 16.08 -2.75 8.48
N ASN A 146 15.07 -3.26 7.78
CA ASN A 146 15.23 -3.90 6.48
C ASN A 146 14.23 -3.34 5.45
N ILE A 147 14.66 -3.15 4.21
CA ILE A 147 13.73 -3.10 3.07
C ILE A 147 13.21 -4.53 2.86
N VAL A 148 11.89 -4.69 2.73
CA VAL A 148 11.25 -5.98 2.47
C VAL A 148 10.50 -5.95 1.15
N LEU A 149 10.63 -7.03 0.40
CA LEU A 149 9.93 -7.28 -0.86
C LEU A 149 9.09 -8.54 -0.73
N ILE A 150 7.82 -8.44 -1.09
CA ILE A 150 6.80 -9.47 -0.92
C ILE A 150 6.26 -9.84 -2.31
N PRO A 151 6.09 -11.13 -2.63
CA PRO A 151 5.61 -11.55 -3.94
C PRO A 151 4.20 -11.01 -4.21
N GLY A 152 3.95 -10.68 -5.47
CA GLY A 152 2.61 -10.42 -5.96
C GLY A 152 1.73 -11.67 -6.01
N PRO A 153 0.43 -11.52 -6.30
CA PRO A 153 -0.49 -12.65 -6.44
C PRO A 153 -0.13 -13.59 -7.60
N GLU A 154 0.64 -13.12 -8.59
CA GLU A 154 1.08 -13.90 -9.75
C GLU A 154 2.42 -14.61 -9.52
N GLU A 155 3.14 -14.33 -8.42
CA GLU A 155 4.43 -14.92 -8.12
C GLU A 155 4.34 -15.99 -7.04
N ASP A 156 4.91 -17.18 -7.30
CA ASP A 156 5.04 -18.25 -6.29
C ASP A 156 6.47 -18.31 -5.74
N TRP A 157 6.66 -17.79 -4.52
CA TRP A 157 7.92 -17.90 -3.79
C TRP A 157 7.90 -18.97 -2.71
N SER A 158 6.88 -19.85 -2.67
CA SER A 158 6.77 -20.90 -1.64
C SER A 158 7.98 -21.84 -1.59
N ARG A 159 8.66 -22.02 -2.73
CA ARG A 159 9.83 -22.90 -2.90
C ARG A 159 11.17 -22.18 -2.85
N GLN A 160 11.21 -20.88 -2.55
CA GLN A 160 12.48 -20.17 -2.48
C GLN A 160 13.36 -20.74 -1.36
N MET A 161 14.66 -20.85 -1.61
CA MET A 161 15.62 -21.30 -0.60
C MET A 161 15.91 -20.17 0.38
N VAL A 162 15.54 -20.33 1.65
CA VAL A 162 15.85 -19.36 2.71
C VAL A 162 17.36 -19.14 2.79
N GLY A 163 17.78 -17.88 2.90
CA GLY A 163 19.18 -17.46 2.89
C GLY A 163 19.79 -17.27 1.51
N SER A 164 19.10 -17.66 0.43
CA SER A 164 19.57 -17.37 -0.93
C SER A 164 19.58 -15.87 -1.21
N ARG A 165 20.61 -15.42 -1.95
CA ARG A 165 20.81 -14.02 -2.32
C ARG A 165 20.40 -13.80 -3.76
N THR A 166 19.65 -12.74 -4.03
CA THR A 166 19.27 -12.30 -5.38
C THR A 166 19.55 -10.81 -5.50
N LEU A 167 20.23 -10.40 -6.57
CA LEU A 167 20.39 -8.99 -6.90
C LEU A 167 19.14 -8.49 -7.64
N LEU A 168 18.54 -7.39 -7.17
CA LEU A 168 17.36 -6.78 -7.76
C LEU A 168 17.63 -5.31 -8.10
N ASP A 169 17.25 -4.91 -9.31
CA ASP A 169 17.36 -3.52 -9.77
C ASP A 169 16.24 -2.65 -9.22
N PHE A 170 16.60 -1.45 -8.82
CA PHE A 170 15.74 -0.34 -8.47
C PHE A 170 16.22 0.92 -9.22
N PRO A 171 15.41 2.00 -9.28
CA PRO A 171 15.81 3.24 -9.95
C PRO A 171 17.15 3.78 -9.47
N SER A 172 17.46 3.64 -8.18
CA SER A 172 18.71 4.09 -7.55
C SER A 172 19.89 3.12 -7.67
N GLY A 173 19.71 1.92 -8.24
CA GLY A 173 20.79 0.93 -8.36
C GLY A 173 20.36 -0.51 -8.08
N ALA A 174 21.33 -1.42 -8.06
CA ALA A 174 21.10 -2.83 -7.81
C ALA A 174 21.37 -3.19 -6.34
N TYR A 175 20.45 -3.91 -5.71
CA TYR A 175 20.46 -4.22 -4.28
C TYR A 175 20.42 -5.73 -4.05
N GLU A 176 21.22 -6.22 -3.10
CA GLU A 176 21.21 -7.63 -2.71
C GLU A 176 20.08 -7.89 -1.71
N PHE A 177 19.22 -8.84 -2.05
CA PHE A 177 18.10 -9.29 -1.25
C PHE A 177 18.27 -10.74 -0.82
N ILE A 178 18.06 -11.00 0.46
CA ILE A 178 18.13 -12.34 1.05
C ILE A 178 16.71 -12.90 1.22
N ALA A 179 16.49 -14.12 0.71
CA ALA A 179 15.23 -14.83 0.87
C ALA A 179 14.98 -15.23 2.32
N ALA A 180 13.78 -14.92 2.82
CA ALA A 180 13.29 -15.32 4.12
C ALA A 180 11.90 -15.95 3.99
N ASN A 181 11.57 -16.85 4.89
CA ASN A 181 10.24 -17.44 4.95
C ASN A 181 9.87 -17.64 6.41
N ARG A 182 8.70 -17.12 6.79
CA ARG A 182 8.11 -17.37 8.10
C ARG A 182 6.65 -17.74 7.92
N PRO A 183 6.10 -18.66 8.72
CA PRO A 183 4.69 -19.04 8.62
C PRO A 183 3.73 -17.85 8.70
N GLU A 184 4.04 -16.87 9.56
CA GLU A 184 3.16 -15.74 9.85
C GLU A 184 3.19 -14.68 8.76
N THR A 185 4.34 -14.46 8.11
CA THR A 185 4.51 -13.43 7.05
C THR A 185 4.45 -13.99 5.64
N GLY A 186 4.59 -15.31 5.48
CA GLY A 186 4.88 -15.95 4.21
C GLY A 186 6.32 -15.72 3.72
N PRO A 187 6.63 -16.14 2.49
CA PRO A 187 7.92 -15.88 1.85
C PRO A 187 8.07 -14.39 1.52
N TYR A 188 9.24 -13.84 1.82
CA TYR A 188 9.64 -12.49 1.43
C TYR A 188 11.14 -12.44 1.17
N ARG A 189 11.62 -11.30 0.71
CA ARG A 189 13.05 -11.01 0.58
C ARG A 189 13.38 -9.75 1.37
N ALA A 190 14.54 -9.73 2.01
CA ALA A 190 14.98 -8.60 2.82
C ALA A 190 16.35 -8.07 2.36
N CYS A 191 16.50 -6.75 2.34
CA CYS A 191 17.77 -6.05 2.20
C CYS A 191 18.01 -5.26 3.48
N SER A 192 19.10 -5.57 4.19
CA SER A 192 19.38 -4.95 5.48
C SER A 192 19.90 -3.52 5.34
N LEU A 193 19.29 -2.60 6.09
CA LEU A 193 19.70 -1.20 6.18
C LEU A 193 20.54 -0.96 7.44
N PHE A 194 20.00 -1.34 8.61
CA PHE A 194 20.66 -1.14 9.90
C PHE A 194 20.51 -2.37 10.78
N SER A 195 21.61 -2.76 11.41
CA SER A 195 21.63 -3.70 12.54
C SER A 195 22.97 -3.56 13.27
N PRO A 196 23.00 -3.46 14.61
CA PRO A 196 21.85 -3.31 15.51
C PRO A 196 21.20 -1.91 15.40
N MET A 197 20.10 -1.69 16.11
CA MET A 197 19.30 -0.45 16.04
C MET A 197 19.64 0.57 17.14
N PHE A 198 20.83 0.52 17.73
CA PHE A 198 21.20 1.36 18.87
C PHE A 198 21.44 2.83 18.56
N GLU A 199 21.68 3.16 17.28
CA GLU A 199 21.86 4.55 16.84
C GLU A 199 20.54 5.36 16.87
N PHE A 200 19.40 4.67 16.96
CA PHE A 200 18.08 5.29 17.00
C PHE A 200 17.61 5.44 18.43
N THR A 201 17.48 6.69 18.90
CA THR A 201 17.05 6.98 20.28
C THR A 201 15.55 7.12 20.42
N THR A 202 14.83 7.25 19.31
CA THR A 202 13.38 7.41 19.28
C THR A 202 12.78 6.68 18.07
N MET A 203 11.51 6.26 18.19
CA MET A 203 10.78 5.71 17.05
C MET A 203 10.62 6.70 15.91
N LEU A 204 10.42 7.99 16.20
CA LEU A 204 10.31 9.01 15.15
C LEU A 204 11.57 9.05 14.27
N GLN A 205 12.76 9.02 14.88
CA GLN A 205 14.03 9.00 14.14
C GLN A 205 14.15 7.76 13.24
N ALA A 206 13.77 6.58 13.75
CA ALA A 206 13.80 5.34 12.99
C ALA A 206 12.79 5.35 11.83
N GLU A 207 11.58 5.87 12.05
CA GLU A 207 10.55 6.00 11.01
C GLU A 207 10.95 6.99 9.91
N GLU A 208 11.48 8.16 10.26
CA GLU A 208 11.94 9.14 9.27
C GLU A 208 13.11 8.60 8.45
N THR A 209 14.04 7.88 9.08
CA THR A 209 15.14 7.21 8.37
C THR A 209 14.63 6.12 7.44
N ALA A 210 13.66 5.31 7.88
CA ALA A 210 13.01 4.30 7.05
C ALA A 210 12.30 4.91 5.83
N ARG A 211 11.58 6.04 6.01
CA ARG A 211 10.93 6.77 4.91
C ARG A 211 11.97 7.33 3.94
N ALA A 212 13.07 7.90 4.45
CA ALA A 212 14.14 8.44 3.62
C ALA A 212 14.84 7.34 2.82
N ALA A 213 15.15 6.20 3.44
CA ALA A 213 15.73 5.05 2.75
C ALA A 213 14.80 4.49 1.66
N LEU A 214 13.50 4.39 1.95
CA LEU A 214 12.52 3.97 0.96
C LEU A 214 12.37 4.99 -0.17
N ALA A 215 12.45 6.29 0.10
CA ALA A 215 12.42 7.31 -0.94
C ALA A 215 13.68 7.24 -1.82
N ALA A 216 14.86 7.14 -1.19
CA ALA A 216 16.15 7.02 -1.87
C ALA A 216 16.22 5.80 -2.79
N LEU A 217 15.62 4.67 -2.40
CA LEU A 217 15.53 3.47 -3.24
C LEU A 217 14.93 3.75 -4.62
N PHE A 218 14.03 4.73 -4.72
CA PHE A 218 13.33 5.09 -5.95
C PHE A 218 13.84 6.36 -6.62
N ASP A 219 14.93 6.95 -6.12
CA ASP A 219 15.53 8.14 -6.71
C ASP A 219 16.60 7.75 -7.74
N PRO A 220 16.35 7.93 -9.06
CA PRO A 220 17.34 7.61 -10.08
C PRO A 220 18.58 8.50 -10.02
N ALA A 221 18.52 9.68 -9.40
CA ALA A 221 19.69 10.54 -9.23
C ALA A 221 20.74 9.94 -8.27
N LEU A 222 20.36 8.90 -7.52
CA LEU A 222 21.27 8.15 -6.64
C LEU A 222 21.92 6.95 -7.34
N ARG A 223 21.52 6.63 -8.58
CA ARG A 223 22.16 5.57 -9.35
C ARG A 223 23.58 5.98 -9.70
N GLU A 224 24.54 5.15 -9.31
CA GLU A 224 25.93 5.32 -9.73
C GLU A 224 25.98 5.07 -11.25
N ASP A 225 26.45 6.05 -12.03
CA ASP A 225 26.70 5.89 -13.47
C ASP A 225 27.71 4.75 -13.65
N GLU A 226 27.37 3.73 -14.43
CA GLU A 226 28.21 2.54 -14.68
C GLU A 226 29.47 2.84 -15.55
N ASP A 227 29.88 4.10 -15.68
CA ASP A 227 31.02 4.55 -16.52
C ASP A 227 32.37 4.60 -15.77
N GLU A 228 32.56 3.74 -14.77
CA GLU A 228 33.89 3.35 -14.31
C GLU A 228 33.97 1.83 -14.24
N PRO A 229 34.76 1.16 -15.12
CA PRO A 229 34.83 -0.28 -15.11
C PRO A 229 35.40 -0.72 -13.77
N ALA A 230 34.61 -1.49 -13.02
CA ALA A 230 35.02 -2.11 -11.77
C ALA A 230 36.29 -2.93 -12.00
N ALA A 231 37.45 -2.32 -11.72
CA ALA A 231 38.70 -3.02 -11.62
C ALA A 231 38.52 -4.07 -10.52
N LYS A 232 38.54 -5.35 -10.93
CA LYS A 232 38.67 -6.49 -10.01
C LYS A 232 39.84 -6.21 -9.08
N GLY A 233 39.55 -5.88 -7.82
CA GLY A 233 40.57 -5.70 -6.80
C GLY A 233 41.32 -7.03 -6.60
N PRO A 234 42.66 -7.05 -6.67
CA PRO A 234 43.43 -8.19 -6.17
C PRO A 234 43.37 -8.24 -4.63
N GLU A 235 43.54 -9.45 -4.10
CA GLU A 235 43.63 -9.79 -2.67
C GLU A 235 44.55 -8.87 -1.84
N PRO A 236 44.30 -8.76 -0.51
CA PRO A 236 44.78 -7.64 0.27
C PRO A 236 46.26 -7.79 0.67
N THR A 237 47.05 -6.76 0.39
CA THR A 237 48.33 -6.52 1.08
C THR A 237 48.23 -5.28 1.94
N VAL A 238 48.59 -5.45 3.21
CA VAL A 238 48.60 -4.48 4.31
C VAL A 238 49.48 -3.26 3.99
N GLY A 239 48.95 -2.07 4.31
CA GLY A 239 49.75 -0.90 4.68
C GLY A 239 49.55 0.34 3.80
N GLY A 240 48.86 1.35 4.34
CA GLY A 240 48.90 2.71 3.78
C GLY A 240 47.61 3.49 3.99
N THR A 241 47.63 4.45 4.92
CA THR A 241 46.57 5.40 5.19
C THR A 241 46.32 6.34 3.99
N ARG A 242 45.22 6.13 3.28
CA ARG A 242 44.50 7.19 2.55
C ARG A 242 43.07 7.24 3.06
N ARG A 243 42.67 8.41 3.55
CA ARG A 243 41.28 8.71 3.86
C ARG A 243 40.53 8.79 2.53
N ALA A 244 39.96 7.66 2.10
CA ALA A 244 39.02 7.59 0.99
C ALA A 244 37.73 8.31 1.41
N GLU A 245 37.18 9.12 0.53
CA GLU A 245 35.83 9.64 0.71
C GLU A 245 34.85 8.45 0.75
N PRO A 246 33.89 8.44 1.69
CA PRO A 246 32.96 7.33 1.79
C PRO A 246 32.11 7.28 0.52
N SER A 247 32.05 6.10 -0.12
CA SER A 247 31.08 5.83 -1.19
C SER A 247 29.68 6.18 -0.68
N ARG A 248 28.82 6.70 -1.55
CA ARG A 248 27.44 7.10 -1.20
C ARG A 248 26.61 5.93 -0.68
N ARG A 249 26.99 4.68 -1.01
CA ARG A 249 26.48 3.46 -0.37
C ARG A 249 26.70 3.46 1.15
N ALA A 250 27.82 3.98 1.64
CA ALA A 250 28.05 4.15 3.08
C ALA A 250 27.20 5.27 3.71
N LEU A 251 26.70 6.23 2.91
CA LEU A 251 25.76 7.26 3.38
C LEU A 251 24.33 6.72 3.55
N ILE A 252 23.94 5.73 2.73
CA ILE A 252 22.62 5.09 2.82
C ILE A 252 22.60 3.97 3.87
N PHE A 253 23.69 3.19 3.96
CA PHE A 253 23.76 1.99 4.79
C PHE A 253 24.51 2.15 6.12
N GLY A 254 24.88 3.37 6.53
CA GLY A 254 25.49 3.66 7.83
C GLY A 254 26.62 2.70 8.21
N GLY A 255 27.84 2.96 7.73
CA GLY A 255 28.98 2.07 7.95
C GLY A 255 29.24 1.74 9.42
N ALA A 256 28.90 0.52 9.85
CA ALA A 256 29.34 -0.05 11.11
C ALA A 256 30.84 -0.39 11.00
N GLY A 257 31.67 0.47 11.57
CA GLY A 257 33.08 0.21 11.79
C GLY A 257 33.28 -0.90 12.82
N ASP A 258 33.97 -1.95 12.40
CA ASP A 258 34.49 -3.03 13.23
C ASP A 258 35.36 -2.46 14.37
N ALA A 259 34.94 -2.71 15.61
CA ALA A 259 35.75 -2.45 16.80
C ALA A 259 35.93 -3.77 17.55
N GLY A 260 36.91 -4.54 17.08
CA GLY A 260 37.47 -5.66 17.83
C GLY A 260 38.05 -5.19 19.17
N GLY A 261 37.69 -5.92 20.22
CA GLY A 261 38.31 -5.82 21.55
C GLY A 261 38.50 -7.21 22.14
N THR A 262 39.49 -7.95 21.63
CA THR A 262 40.13 -9.04 22.39
C THR A 262 40.97 -8.37 23.49
N ARG A 263 40.87 -8.75 24.78
CA ARG A 263 41.63 -9.82 25.47
C ARG A 263 41.68 -9.46 26.98
N PRO A 264 42.30 -10.32 27.79
CA PRO A 264 41.73 -11.47 28.50
C PRO A 264 41.02 -11.13 29.82
#